data_AF-A0A1W9YRK1-F1
#
_entry.id   AF-A0A1W9YRK1-F1
#
_cell.length_a   1.000
_cell.length_b   1.000
_cell.length_c   1.000
_cell.angle_alpha   90.00
_cell.angle_beta   90.00
_cell.angle_gamma   90.00
#
_symmetry.space_group_name_H-M   'P 1'
#
loop_
_entity.id
_entity.type
_entity.pdbx_description
1 polymer ?
#
loop_
_entity_poly.entity_id
_entity_poly.type
_entity_poly.pdbx_seq_one_letter_code
_entity_poly.pdbx_strand_id
1 'polypeptide(L)'
;KYPLWKYLLILAVLAVGFIYSAPNLYPDDPAEQISGASTALQVTQADVDRAAKALTDAGIAVKADSLSKKGGLIRLVKQDDQLPAKEVVR
;
A
#
# COMPACT_ATOMS: atom_id res chain seq x y z
N LYS A 1 4.46 17.57 48.35
CA LYS A 1 4.45 16.20 47.79
C LYS A 1 3.23 16.06 46.90
N TYR A 2 3.39 15.58 45.66
CA TYR A 2 2.26 15.32 44.78
C TYR A 2 1.54 14.03 45.21
N PRO A 3 0.21 13.98 45.08
CA PRO A 3 -0.56 12.82 45.50
C PRO A 3 -0.37 11.66 44.51
N LEU A 4 -0.27 10.44 45.05
CA LEU A 4 0.07 9.21 44.32
C LEU A 4 -0.86 8.94 43.12
N TRP A 5 -2.14 9.33 43.24
CA TRP A 5 -3.15 9.13 42.20
C TRP A 5 -2.83 9.84 40.89
N LYS A 6 -2.09 10.98 40.92
CA LYS A 6 -1.71 11.69 39.69
C LYS A 6 -0.72 10.87 38.87
N TYR A 7 0.24 10.21 39.53
CA TYR A 7 1.19 9.34 38.86
C TYR A 7 0.52 8.08 38.30
N LEU A 8 -0.44 7.51 39.04
CA LEU A 8 -1.26 6.39 38.57
C LEU A 8 -2.11 6.78 37.36
N LEU A 9 -2.70 7.98 37.35
CA LEU A 9 -3.47 8.49 36.22
C LEU A 9 -2.58 8.66 34.98
N ILE A 10 -1.39 9.25 35.14
CA ILE A 10 -0.42 9.39 34.04
C ILE A 10 -0.06 8.02 33.45
N LEU A 11 0.25 7.04 34.31
CA LEU A 11 0.64 5.70 33.88
C LEU A 11 -0.52 4.97 33.17
N ALA A 12 -1.76 5.13 33.64
CA ALA A 12 -2.94 4.58 33.01
C ALA A 12 -3.19 5.19 31.62
N VAL A 13 -3.08 6.52 31.47
CA VAL A 13 -3.24 7.19 30.17
C VAL A 13 -2.15 6.76 29.19
N LEU A 14 -0.90 6.64 29.64
CA LEU A 14 0.19 6.13 28.81
C LEU A 14 -0.06 4.68 28.36
N ALA A 15 -0.48 3.80 29.26
CA ALA A 15 -0.79 2.41 28.91
C ALA A 15 -1.91 2.29 27.87
N VAL A 16 -2.98 3.08 28.02
CA VAL A 16 -4.06 3.14 27.03
C VAL A 16 -3.55 3.70 25.70
N GLY A 17 -2.72 4.75 25.73
CA GLY A 17 -2.09 5.30 24.53
C GLY A 17 -1.24 4.28 23.77
N PHE A 18 -0.43 3.48 24.47
CA PHE A 18 0.35 2.39 23.86
C PHE A 18 -0.53 1.32 23.22
N ILE A 19 -1.54 0.83 23.94
CA ILE A 19 -2.50 -0.16 23.42
C ILE A 19 -3.23 0.39 22.19
N TYR A 20 -3.62 1.67 22.24
CA TYR A 20 -4.34 2.33 21.15
C TYR A 20 -3.45 2.59 19.93
N SER A 21 -2.15 2.80 20.12
CA SER A 21 -1.19 2.99 19.02
C SER A 21 -0.77 1.68 18.34
N ALA A 22 -0.77 0.55 19.06
CA ALA A 22 -0.34 -0.74 18.53
C ALA A 22 -1.07 -1.22 17.25
N PRO A 23 -2.40 -1.07 17.09
CA PRO A 23 -3.07 -1.49 15.86
C PRO A 23 -2.85 -0.54 14.67
N ASN A 24 -2.33 0.68 14.88
CA ASN A 24 -2.16 1.68 13.83
C ASN A 24 -0.76 1.66 13.19
N LEU A 25 -0.11 0.49 13.20
CA LEU A 25 1.09 0.24 12.40
C LEU A 25 0.64 -0.23 11.01
N TYR A 26 0.03 0.65 10.22
CA TYR A 26 -0.21 0.37 8.81
C TYR A 26 1.11 0.60 8.06
N PRO A 27 1.82 -0.47 7.63
CA PRO A 27 2.93 -0.27 6.72
C PRO A 27 2.41 0.32 5.40
N ASP A 28 3.25 1.06 4.71
CA ASP A 28 2.94 1.54 3.38
C ASP A 28 2.54 0.36 2.47
N ASP A 29 1.45 0.53 1.70
CA ASP A 29 0.98 -0.45 0.71
C ASP A 29 1.34 0.06 -0.69
N PRO A 30 2.60 -0.14 -1.14
CA PRO A 30 3.07 0.45 -2.38
C PRO A 30 2.27 -0.12 -3.55
N ALA A 31 1.80 0.75 -4.42
CA ALA A 31 1.00 0.36 -5.57
C ALA A 31 1.26 1.26 -6.78
N GLU A 32 1.14 0.67 -7.96
CA GLU A 32 1.17 1.36 -9.25
C GLU A 32 -0.21 1.28 -9.90
N GLN A 33 -0.70 2.43 -10.38
CA GLN A 33 -1.97 2.53 -11.06
C GLN A 33 -1.78 2.42 -12.57
N ILE A 34 -2.56 1.55 -13.20
CA ILE A 34 -2.59 1.35 -14.65
C ILE A 34 -3.84 2.03 -15.20
N SER A 35 -3.62 3.02 -16.07
CA SER A 35 -4.67 3.74 -16.78
C SER A 35 -4.44 3.67 -18.28
N GLY A 36 -5.52 3.77 -19.06
CA GLY A 36 -5.42 3.78 -20.51
C GLY A 36 -4.73 5.06 -21.01
N ALA A 37 -4.05 4.96 -22.15
CA ALA A 37 -3.38 6.10 -22.79
C ALA A 37 -4.35 7.26 -23.16
N SER A 38 -5.66 7.02 -23.14
CA SER A 38 -6.69 8.04 -23.25
C SER A 38 -7.92 7.64 -22.43
N THR A 39 -8.77 8.60 -22.09
CA THR A 39 -10.04 8.37 -21.36
C THR A 39 -10.99 7.41 -22.08
N ALA A 40 -10.86 7.27 -23.40
CA ALA A 40 -11.67 6.36 -24.21
C ALA A 40 -11.18 4.90 -24.13
N LEU A 41 -9.90 4.69 -23.79
CA LEU A 41 -9.30 3.36 -23.72
C LEU A 41 -9.47 2.81 -22.30
N GLN A 42 -10.45 1.91 -22.12
CA GLN A 42 -10.67 1.27 -20.83
C GLN A 42 -9.64 0.15 -20.63
N VAL A 43 -9.00 0.16 -19.46
CA VAL A 43 -8.11 -0.92 -19.03
C VAL A 43 -8.95 -2.16 -18.76
N THR A 44 -8.53 -3.30 -19.31
CA THR A 44 -9.18 -4.59 -19.08
C THR A 44 -8.40 -5.41 -18.06
N GLN A 45 -9.01 -6.48 -17.53
CA GLN A 45 -8.30 -7.40 -16.62
C GLN A 45 -7.08 -8.02 -17.32
N ALA A 46 -7.20 -8.34 -18.62
CA ALA A 46 -6.09 -8.88 -19.39
C ALA A 46 -4.89 -7.92 -19.49
N ASP A 47 -5.12 -6.60 -19.48
CA ASP A 47 -4.03 -5.61 -19.46
C ASP A 47 -3.35 -5.56 -18.10
N VAL A 48 -4.12 -5.68 -17.01
CA VAL A 48 -3.60 -5.79 -15.65
C VAL A 48 -2.77 -7.06 -15.49
N ASP A 49 -3.28 -8.20 -15.95
CA ASP A 49 -2.58 -9.48 -15.90
C ASP A 49 -1.27 -9.44 -16.69
N ARG A 50 -1.28 -8.79 -17.87
CA ARG A 50 -0.08 -8.62 -18.71
C ARG A 50 0.96 -7.76 -18.00
N ALA A 51 0.55 -6.66 -17.38
CA ALA A 51 1.44 -5.79 -16.63
C ALA A 51 2.00 -6.49 -15.38
N ALA A 52 1.16 -7.21 -14.63
CA ALA A 52 1.60 -8.00 -13.47
C ALA A 52 2.64 -9.04 -13.87
N LYS A 53 2.43 -9.72 -15.00
CA LYS A 53 3.41 -10.67 -15.54
C LYS A 53 4.71 -10.01 -15.96
N ALA A 54 4.66 -8.88 -16.66
CA ALA A 54 5.86 -8.14 -17.06
C ALA A 54 6.69 -7.70 -15.84
N LEU A 55 6.02 -7.29 -14.76
CA LEU A 55 6.65 -6.96 -13.48
C LEU A 55 7.34 -8.17 -12.86
N THR A 56 6.65 -9.33 -12.79
CA THR A 56 7.27 -10.54 -12.24
C THR A 56 8.44 -11.03 -13.09
N ASP A 57 8.34 -10.93 -14.41
CA ASP A 57 9.42 -11.28 -15.34
C ASP A 57 10.63 -10.34 -15.19
N ALA A 58 10.40 -9.07 -14.81
CA ALA A 58 11.44 -8.10 -14.47
C ALA A 58 12.01 -8.25 -13.05
N GLY A 59 11.56 -9.28 -12.29
CA GLY A 59 12.01 -9.54 -10.92
C GLY A 59 11.34 -8.69 -9.85
N ILE A 60 10.26 -7.96 -10.19
CA ILE A 60 9.48 -7.14 -9.27
C ILE A 60 8.36 -8.00 -8.68
N ALA A 61 8.32 -8.10 -7.35
CA ALA A 61 7.34 -8.92 -6.67
C ALA A 61 5.98 -8.20 -6.59
N VAL A 62 4.98 -8.81 -7.21
CA VAL A 62 3.58 -8.36 -7.15
C VAL A 62 2.89 -9.00 -5.95
N LYS A 63 2.32 -8.17 -5.07
CA LYS A 63 1.57 -8.59 -3.88
C LYS A 63 0.13 -8.94 -4.22
N ALA A 64 -0.51 -8.13 -5.06
CA ALA A 64 -1.87 -8.33 -5.54
C ALA A 64 -2.14 -7.41 -6.72
N ASP A 65 -2.99 -7.83 -7.65
CA ASP A 65 -3.52 -6.99 -8.71
C ASP A 65 -5.06 -6.88 -8.60
N SER A 66 -5.62 -5.82 -9.16
CA SER A 66 -7.08 -5.65 -9.20
C SER A 66 -7.48 -4.69 -10.32
N LEU A 67 -8.63 -4.96 -10.96
CA LEU A 67 -9.27 -4.04 -11.89
C LEU A 67 -10.41 -3.28 -11.21
N SER A 68 -10.47 -1.97 -11.43
CA SER A 68 -11.57 -1.11 -11.00
C SER A 68 -12.09 -0.26 -12.17
N LYS A 69 -13.22 0.44 -11.96
CA LYS A 69 -13.73 1.43 -12.93
C LYS A 69 -12.75 2.57 -13.23
N LYS A 70 -11.74 2.78 -12.38
CA LYS A 70 -10.71 3.81 -12.53
C LYS A 70 -9.42 3.28 -13.18
N GLY A 71 -9.42 2.02 -13.63
CA GLY A 71 -8.25 1.34 -14.18
C GLY A 71 -7.76 0.20 -13.28
N GLY A 72 -6.59 -0.32 -13.63
CA GLY A 72 -5.89 -1.37 -12.89
C GLY A 72 -5.09 -0.82 -11.71
N LEU A 73 -4.92 -1.62 -10.68
CA LEU A 73 -4.06 -1.35 -9.53
C LEU A 73 -3.20 -2.58 -9.27
N ILE A 74 -1.88 -2.42 -9.31
CA ILE A 74 -0.92 -3.47 -8.95
C ILE A 74 -0.22 -3.05 -7.67
N ARG A 75 -0.41 -3.83 -6.61
CA ARG A 75 0.30 -3.68 -5.34
C ARG A 75 1.64 -4.40 -5.42
N LEU A 76 2.68 -3.71 -5.00
CA LEU A 76 4.04 -4.22 -4.93
C LEU A 76 4.33 -4.74 -3.52
N VAL A 77 5.37 -5.56 -3.40
CA VAL A 77 5.85 -6.00 -2.09
C VAL A 77 6.77 -4.96 -1.45
N LYS A 78 7.53 -4.22 -2.26
CA LYS A 78 8.50 -3.21 -1.80
C LYS A 78 8.19 -1.85 -2.41
N GLN A 79 8.40 -0.80 -1.63
CA GLN A 79 8.21 0.58 -2.09
C GLN A 79 9.27 0.99 -3.10
N ASP A 80 10.50 0.52 -2.93
CA ASP A 80 11.62 0.80 -3.85
C ASP A 80 11.36 0.27 -5.27
N ASP A 81 10.42 -0.65 -5.42
CA ASP A 81 10.06 -1.23 -6.71
C ASP A 81 9.09 -0.33 -7.52
N GLN A 82 8.55 0.76 -6.97
CA GLN A 82 7.58 1.63 -7.65
C GLN A 82 8.16 2.29 -8.92
N LEU A 83 9.33 2.92 -8.79
CA LEU A 83 10.03 3.54 -9.92
C LEU A 83 10.36 2.55 -11.04
N PRO A 84 11.03 1.41 -10.78
CA PRO A 84 11.30 0.44 -11.84
C PRO A 84 10.02 -0.23 -12.37
N ALA A 85 8.99 -0.43 -11.53
CA ALA A 85 7.71 -0.96 -12.00
C ALA A 85 7.05 -0.04 -13.04
N LYS A 86 7.09 1.27 -12.80
CA LYS A 86 6.60 2.26 -13.75
C LYS A 86 7.36 2.25 -15.07
N GLU A 87 8.66 1.96 -15.07
CA GLU A 87 9.45 1.84 -16.31
C GLU A 87 9.08 0.58 -17.11
N VAL A 88 8.78 -0.53 -16.42
CA VAL A 88 8.40 -1.80 -17.05
C VAL A 88 7.00 -1.76 -17.67
N VAL A 89 6.06 -1.04 -17.05
CA VAL A 89 4.64 -1.03 -17.43
C VAL A 89 4.29 0.13 -18.39
N ARG A 90 5.26 0.98 -18.74
CA ARG A 90 5.07 2.15 -19.60
C ARG A 90 4.70 1.82 -21.04
#